data_AF-A0A0B1S4S0-F1
#
_entry.id   AF-A0A0B1S4S0-F1
#
_cell.length_a   1.000
_cell.length_b   1.000
_cell.length_c   1.000
_cell.angle_alpha   90.00
_cell.angle_beta   90.00
_cell.angle_gamma   90.00
#
_symmetry.space_group_name_H-M   'P 1'
#
loop_
_entity.id
_entity.type
_entity.pdbx_description
1 polymer ?
#
loop_
_entity_poly.entity_id
_entity_poly.type
_entity_poly.pdbx_seq_one_letter_code
_entity_poly.pdbx_strand_id
1 'polypeptide(L)' 'MGTRDKDLIRVLVSRSEIDLAAIQSEYERIFNKPLLQLIREECKGTYRDALTSIVKGNRSYNYVN' A
#
# COMPACT_ATOMS: atom_id res chain seq x y z
N MET A 1 1.61 20.07 -9.66
CA MET A 1 2.57 19.10 -10.23
C MET A 1 2.19 17.73 -9.71
N GLY A 2 1.65 16.88 -10.58
CA GLY A 2 1.13 15.57 -10.18
C GLY A 2 2.29 14.60 -10.02
N THR A 3 2.49 14.12 -8.80
CA THR A 3 3.48 13.10 -8.51
C THR A 3 3.19 11.86 -9.36
N ARG A 4 4.24 11.13 -9.73
CA ARG A 4 4.18 9.84 -10.44
C ARG A 4 3.58 8.71 -9.56
N ASP A 5 2.73 9.06 -8.60
CA ASP A 5 2.09 8.16 -7.63
C ASP A 5 1.26 7.10 -8.33
N LYS A 6 0.56 7.49 -9.40
CA LYS A 6 -0.25 6.56 -10.18
C LYS A 6 0.58 5.44 -10.80
N ASP A 7 1.83 5.72 -11.21
CA ASP A 7 2.71 4.69 -11.76
C ASP A 7 3.31 3.82 -10.65
N LEU A 8 3.75 4.45 -9.56
CA LEU A 8 4.29 3.73 -8.40
C LEU A 8 3.26 2.77 -7.79
N ILE A 9 2.04 3.25 -7.60
CA ILE A 9 0.92 2.49 -7.03
C ILE A 9 0.44 1.41 -8.00
N ARG A 10 0.35 1.70 -9.30
CA ARG A 10 -0.05 0.70 -10.31
C ARG A 10 0.96 -0.44 -10.40
N VAL A 11 2.26 -0.15 -10.34
CA VAL A 11 3.31 -1.17 -10.28
C VAL A 11 3.17 -1.99 -9.00
N LEU A 12 2.93 -1.33 -7.86
CA LEU A 12 2.66 -2.01 -6.60
C LEU A 12 1.48 -2.95 -6.77
N VAL A 13 0.27 -2.47 -7.03
CA VAL A 13 -0.96 -3.26 -7.10
C VAL A 13 -0.90 -4.41 -8.14
N SER A 14 -0.36 -4.16 -9.33
CA SER A 14 -0.32 -5.17 -10.40
C SER A 14 0.70 -6.30 -10.19
N ARG A 15 1.67 -6.12 -9.29
CA ARG A 15 2.71 -7.11 -8.97
C ARG A 15 2.58 -7.69 -7.56
N SER A 16 1.53 -7.28 -6.83
CA SER A 16 1.42 -7.39 -5.39
C SER A 16 0.65 -8.60 -4.87
N GLU A 17 -0.17 -9.26 -5.68
CA GLU A 17 -1.01 -10.36 -5.17
C GLU A 17 -0.19 -11.47 -4.47
N ILE A 18 1.04 -11.69 -4.95
CA ILE A 18 1.97 -12.70 -4.41
C ILE A 18 2.85 -12.12 -3.30
N ASP A 19 3.42 -10.93 -3.50
CA ASP A 19 4.51 -10.41 -2.66
C ASP A 19 4.13 -9.18 -1.80
N LEU A 20 2.89 -8.72 -1.80
CA LEU A 20 2.51 -7.46 -1.13
C LEU A 20 2.71 -7.47 0.38
N ALA A 21 2.63 -8.63 1.02
CA ALA A 21 3.01 -8.75 2.42
C ALA A 21 4.50 -8.45 2.63
N ALA A 22 5.38 -9.02 1.80
CA ALA A 22 6.82 -8.78 1.85
C ALA A 22 7.16 -7.32 1.50
N ILE A 23 6.49 -6.75 0.49
CA ILE A 23 6.66 -5.34 0.10
C ILE A 23 6.23 -4.42 1.24
N GLN A 24 5.14 -4.72 1.94
CA GLN A 24 4.70 -3.92 3.10
C GLN A 24 5.75 -3.95 4.21
N SER A 25 6.25 -5.13 4.57
CA SER A 25 7.29 -5.27 5.59
C SER A 25 8.58 -4.55 5.21
N GLU A 26 9.02 -4.68 3.96
CA GLU A 26 10.25 -4.06 3.49
C GLU A 26 10.11 -2.54 3.35
N TYR A 27 8.95 -2.06 2.89
CA TYR A 27 8.64 -0.63 2.85
C TYR A 27 8.67 -0.02 4.26
N GLU A 28 8.03 -0.66 5.23
CA GLU A 28 8.04 -0.20 6.63
C GLU A 28 9.45 -0.23 7.22
N ARG A 29 10.27 -1.24 6.89
CA ARG A 29 11.67 -1.32 7.32
C ARG A 29 12.54 -0.19 6.76
N ILE A 30 12.38 0.16 5.47
CA ILE A 30 13.20 1.16 4.79
C ILE A 30 12.78 2.58 5.17
N PHE A 31 11.47 2.84 5.21
CA PHE A 31 10.92 4.20 5.36
C PHE A 31 10.42 4.49 6.78
N ASN A 32 10.48 3.52 7.69
CA ASN A 32 9.97 3.60 9.06
C ASN A 32 8.53 4.13 9.14
N LYS A 33 7.73 3.76 8.14
CA LYS A 33 6.37 4.24 7.93
C LYS A 33 5.55 3.17 7.22
N PRO A 34 4.33 2.84 7.67
CA PRO A 34 3.50 1.85 6.99
C PRO A 34 3.13 2.31 5.58
N LEU A 35 3.17 1.38 4.61
CA LEU A 35 2.73 1.64 3.23
C LEU A 35 1.28 2.18 3.18
N LEU A 36 0.41 1.67 4.06
CA LEU A 36 -0.97 2.14 4.19
C LEU A 36 -1.06 3.62 4.56
N GLN A 37 -0.12 4.12 5.37
CA GLN A 37 -0.11 5.52 5.76
C GLN A 37 0.28 6.41 4.58
N LEU A 38 1.27 6.01 3.77
CA LEU A 38 1.60 6.71 2.53
C LEU A 38 0.35 6.83 1.62
N ILE A 39 -0.37 5.73 1.41
CA ILE A 39 -1.57 5.73 0.56
C ILE A 39 -2.62 6.70 1.08
N ARG A 40 -2.80 6.81 2.40
CA ARG A 40 -3.78 7.72 3.00
C ARG A 40 -3.42 9.19 2.84
N GLU A 41 -2.13 9.51 2.84
CA GLU A 41 -1.63 10.89 2.72
C GLU A 41 -1.61 11.36 1.25
N GLU A 42 -1.17 10.49 0.33
CA GLU A 42 -0.98 10.85 -1.08
C GLU A 42 -2.25 10.65 -1.93
N CYS A 43 -3.11 9.69 -1.58
CA CYS A 43 -4.30 9.36 -2.37
C CYS A 43 -5.59 9.92 -1.76
N LYS A 44 -6.58 10.22 -2.62
CA LYS A 44 -7.88 10.77 -2.23
C LYS A 44 -9.05 10.05 -2.91
N GLY A 45 -10.22 10.18 -2.29
CA GLY A 45 -11.48 9.64 -2.80
C GLY A 45 -11.47 8.13 -3.01
N THR A 46 -12.32 7.65 -3.90
CA THR A 46 -12.53 6.22 -4.18
C THR A 46 -11.25 5.48 -4.57
N TYR A 47 -10.29 6.18 -5.18
CA TYR A 47 -8.98 5.61 -5.52
C TYR A 47 -8.19 5.20 -4.27
N ARG A 48 -8.12 6.07 -3.25
CA ARG A 48 -7.52 5.74 -1.95
C ARG A 48 -8.21 4.54 -1.29
N ASP A 49 -9.53 4.51 -1.38
CA ASP A 49 -10.34 3.51 -0.68
C ASP A 49 -10.15 2.12 -1.32
N ALA A 50 -10.05 2.06 -2.65
CA ALA A 50 -9.71 0.84 -3.38
C ALA A 50 -8.31 0.31 -2.99
N LEU A 51 -7.29 1.17 -3.00
CA LEU A 51 -5.91 0.80 -2.64
C LEU A 51 -5.80 0.34 -1.19
N THR A 52 -6.48 1.05 -0.28
CA THR A 52 -6.55 0.67 1.13
C THR A 52 -7.13 -0.73 1.29
N SER A 53 -8.18 -1.06 0.52
CA SER A 53 -8.83 -2.36 0.58
C SER A 53 -7.92 -3.48 0.06
N ILE A 54 -7.15 -3.23 -1.00
CA ILE A 54 -6.17 -4.18 -1.55
C ILE A 54 -5.05 -4.45 -0.53
N VAL A 55 -4.47 -3.39 0.05
CA VAL A 55 -3.37 -3.52 1.03
C VAL A 55 -3.83 -4.22 2.31
N LYS A 56 -5.04 -3.92 2.78
CA LYS A 56 -5.62 -4.61 3.94
C LYS A 56 -5.99 -6.06 3.65
N GLY A 57 -6.57 -6.34 2.47
CA GLY A 57 -7.00 -7.68 2.08
C GLY A 57 -5.87 -8.68 1.88
N ASN A 58 -4.66 -8.19 1.56
CA ASN A 58 -3.46 -9.03 1.46
C ASN A 58 -2.78 -9.30 2.82
N ARG A 59 -3.22 -8.63 3.90
CA ARG A 59 -2.68 -8.88 5.23
C ARG A 59 -3.24 -10.19 5.76
N SER A 60 -2.48 -11.28 5.61
CA SER A 60 -2.69 -12.48 6.40
C SER A 60 -2.77 -12.07 7.88
N TYR A 61 -3.90 -12.42 8.49
CA TYR A 61 -4.39 -12.06 9.80
C TYR A 61 -3.29 -11.92 10.87
N ASN A 62 -2.82 -10.71 11.15
CA ASN A 62 -2.02 -10.39 12.33
C ASN A 62 -2.20 -8.91 12.70
N TYR A 63 -3.37 -8.62 13.24
CA TYR A 63 -3.56 -7.57 14.24
C TYR A 63 -4.41 -8.19 15.35
N VAL A 64 -3.74 -8.92 16.24
CA VAL A 64 -4.24 -9.09 17.61
C VAL A 64 -3.81 -7.86 18.38
N ASN A 65 -4.77 -6.98 18.61
CA ASN A 65 -5.01 -6.19 19.83
C ASN A 65 -6.28 -5.38 19.62
#